data_AF-A0A0B1Q6H0-F1
#
_entry.id   AF-A0A0B1Q6H0-F1
#
_cell.length_a   1.000
_cell.length_b   1.000
_cell.length_c   1.000
_cell.angle_alpha   90.00
_cell.angle_beta   90.00
_cell.angle_gamma   90.00
#
_symmetry.space_group_name_H-M   'P 1'
#
loop_
_entity.id
_entity.type
_entity.pdbx_description
1 polymer ?
#
loop_
_entity_poly.entity_id
_entity_poly.type
_entity_poly.pdbx_seq_one_letter_code
_entity_poly.pdbx_strand_id
1 'polypeptide(L)'
;MDAISRFGRARLTRRNVVAGAATVAGLAAIPGSALAQSALQDVLMAPNRGGWNDQFDTRSANVASVRSNQPVFSPNTAAAMQQAIAAYNQISMAGGWPMVPEGQVLKLGVEHPSVMALRERLAISGDLPRSAGQSASFDTYVDAAVKRFQSRHGLPADGVVSEHTFKAMNVPTSVRLSQLQVNLQRLQAESYDAPRFVMVNIPAASIEAVEGGRVVQRHTAVVGKIDRQTPLLKSRITNLNMNPYWHAPTSIVRKDIIPLMRKDPTYLERNDIFIYASDGSVIPPSQIDWNTEEATRYLFRQNPGKNNAMSSVKINFPNQHSVYMHDTPQQSVFSQLMRFESSGCVRVQNVRDLIVWLAKNTPGWDRATMEQVIARRERKDVNLVDPVPLTFTYLTAWATDPTVVQFRDDIYRRDGSEQLAMSDVRPVAYQPGEQVATGISY
;
A
#
# COMPACT_ATOMS: atom_id res chain seq x y z
N MET A 1 -63.49 32.47 -44.10
CA MET A 1 -63.32 33.83 -44.65
C MET A 1 -61.82 34.08 -44.70
N ASP A 2 -61.33 34.26 -45.94
CA ASP A 2 -60.04 34.77 -46.40
C ASP A 2 -58.71 34.13 -45.95
N ALA A 3 -57.66 34.04 -46.76
CA ALA A 3 -57.48 33.95 -48.20
C ALA A 3 -55.97 33.68 -48.41
N ILE A 4 -55.66 32.56 -49.06
CA ILE A 4 -54.71 32.37 -50.18
C ILE A 4 -53.57 33.40 -50.36
N SER A 5 -52.32 32.91 -50.40
CA SER A 5 -51.25 33.28 -51.35
C SER A 5 -49.88 32.73 -50.88
N ARG A 6 -48.93 32.21 -51.66
CA ARG A 6 -48.81 31.61 -53.00
C ARG A 6 -47.37 31.03 -53.05
N PHE A 7 -47.25 29.89 -53.71
CA PHE A 7 -46.05 29.22 -54.24
C PHE A 7 -44.79 30.06 -54.54
N GLY A 8 -43.64 29.45 -54.21
CA GLY A 8 -42.36 29.71 -54.88
C GLY A 8 -41.41 28.50 -54.74
N ARG A 9 -41.41 27.60 -55.72
CA ARG A 9 -40.33 26.62 -55.94
C ARG A 9 -39.32 27.24 -56.90
N ALA A 10 -38.05 27.29 -56.53
CA ALA A 10 -36.94 27.58 -57.43
C ALA A 10 -35.80 26.56 -57.23
N ARG A 11 -35.11 26.29 -58.34
CA ARG A 11 -34.36 25.09 -58.70
C ARG A 11 -33.02 24.90 -57.98
N LEU A 12 -32.65 23.61 -57.88
CA LEU A 12 -31.32 23.09 -57.62
C LEU A 12 -30.28 23.56 -58.67
N THR A 13 -29.11 23.98 -58.19
CA THR A 13 -27.86 24.02 -58.98
C THR A 13 -26.71 23.42 -58.18
N ARG A 14 -25.89 22.60 -58.86
CA ARG A 14 -24.77 21.81 -58.33
C ARG A 14 -23.47 22.64 -58.16
N ARG A 15 -22.61 22.14 -57.25
CA ARG A 15 -21.15 22.34 -57.06
C ARG A 15 -20.68 23.50 -56.16
N ASN A 16 -20.36 23.19 -54.90
CA ASN A 16 -19.01 22.86 -54.37
C ASN A 16 -19.03 23.03 -52.82
N VAL A 17 -18.85 21.97 -52.03
CA VAL A 17 -17.60 21.53 -51.34
C VAL A 17 -17.66 21.82 -49.83
N VAL A 18 -17.77 20.72 -49.07
CA VAL A 18 -17.14 20.39 -47.76
C VAL A 18 -17.39 21.30 -46.55
N ALA A 19 -18.14 20.77 -45.57
CA ALA A 19 -17.64 20.38 -44.23
C ALA A 19 -18.76 20.41 -43.18
N GLY A 20 -18.82 19.37 -42.34
CA GLY A 20 -19.38 19.49 -40.98
C GLY A 20 -20.80 18.98 -40.77
N ALA A 21 -21.03 17.67 -40.94
CA ALA A 21 -22.17 17.02 -40.32
C ALA A 21 -21.85 16.74 -38.84
N ALA A 22 -22.46 17.50 -37.93
CA ALA A 22 -22.60 17.13 -36.53
C ALA A 22 -23.99 16.50 -36.35
N THR A 23 -24.04 15.17 -36.27
CA THR A 23 -25.25 14.45 -35.85
C THR A 23 -24.97 13.68 -34.58
N VAL A 24 -25.67 14.11 -33.54
CA VAL A 24 -25.89 13.46 -32.26
C VAL A 24 -26.34 12.02 -32.47
N ALA A 25 -25.62 11.06 -31.89
CA ALA A 25 -26.11 9.70 -31.66
C ALA A 25 -25.66 9.27 -30.26
N GLY A 26 -26.64 8.81 -29.47
CA GLY A 26 -26.56 8.68 -28.03
C GLY A 26 -25.52 7.70 -27.50
N LEU A 27 -24.90 8.10 -26.39
CA LEU A 27 -24.11 7.23 -25.54
C LEU A 27 -25.06 6.41 -24.65
N ALA A 28 -25.16 5.12 -24.96
CA ALA A 28 -25.62 4.14 -23.99
C ALA A 28 -24.66 4.14 -22.79
N ALA A 29 -25.19 4.37 -21.60
CA ALA A 29 -24.47 4.25 -20.34
C ALA A 29 -24.02 2.80 -20.14
N ILE A 30 -22.73 2.54 -20.27
CA ILE A 30 -22.09 1.32 -19.77
C ILE A 30 -21.73 1.62 -18.30
N PRO A 31 -22.31 0.92 -17.30
CA PRO A 31 -21.87 1.08 -15.93
C PRO A 31 -20.41 0.59 -15.83
N GLY A 32 -19.54 1.50 -15.37
CA GLY A 32 -18.09 1.30 -15.31
C GLY A 32 -17.70 0.15 -14.38
N SER A 33 -17.38 -1.00 -14.98
CA SER A 33 -16.55 -2.06 -14.42
C SER A 33 -15.12 -1.91 -14.93
N ALA A 34 -14.55 -0.72 -14.78
CA ALA A 34 -13.14 -0.46 -15.02
C ALA A 34 -12.57 0.13 -13.74
N LEU A 35 -11.94 -0.73 -12.93
CA LEU A 35 -10.81 -0.51 -12.01
C LEU A 35 -10.70 -1.75 -11.10
N ALA A 36 -10.51 -2.90 -11.75
CA ALA A 36 -9.94 -4.11 -11.15
C ALA A 36 -8.73 -4.53 -12.00
N GLN A 37 -7.99 -3.54 -12.53
CA GLN A 37 -6.76 -3.79 -13.27
C GLN A 37 -5.68 -4.25 -12.29
N SER A 38 -5.07 -5.36 -12.66
CA SER A 38 -4.38 -6.27 -11.77
C SER A 38 -3.01 -5.75 -11.40
N ALA A 39 -2.68 -5.79 -10.11
CA ALA A 39 -1.33 -5.61 -9.59
C ALA A 39 -0.29 -6.56 -10.21
N LEU A 40 -0.74 -7.58 -10.93
CA LEU A 40 0.12 -8.43 -11.76
C LEU A 40 0.45 -7.73 -13.08
N GLN A 41 -0.51 -7.10 -13.75
CA GLN A 41 -0.28 -6.37 -15.00
C GLN A 41 0.70 -5.21 -14.81
N ASP A 42 0.57 -4.45 -13.73
CA ASP A 42 1.46 -3.31 -13.45
C ASP A 42 2.88 -3.74 -13.09
N VAL A 43 3.05 -4.91 -12.46
CA VAL A 43 4.37 -5.51 -12.19
C VAL A 43 5.09 -5.88 -13.49
N LEU A 44 4.33 -6.31 -14.49
CA LEU A 44 4.85 -6.92 -15.71
C LEU A 44 5.08 -5.90 -16.84
N MET A 45 4.49 -4.71 -16.74
CA MET A 45 4.70 -3.58 -17.66
C MET A 45 5.72 -2.56 -17.14
N ALA A 46 6.36 -2.81 -15.99
CA ALA A 46 7.27 -1.87 -15.35
C ALA A 46 8.62 -1.73 -16.11
N PRO A 47 9.15 -0.50 -16.27
CA PRO A 47 10.45 -0.29 -16.90
C PRO A 47 11.61 -0.89 -16.08
N ASN A 48 12.69 -1.24 -16.78
CA ASN A 48 13.87 -1.91 -16.23
C ASN A 48 14.50 -1.18 -15.03
N ARG A 49 14.90 -1.94 -14.01
CA ARG A 49 15.66 -1.46 -12.85
C ARG A 49 17.09 -1.04 -13.26
N GLY A 50 17.50 0.16 -12.86
CA GLY A 50 18.89 0.65 -12.93
C GLY A 50 19.79 0.02 -11.86
N GLY A 51 21.10 0.33 -11.95
CA GLY A 51 22.07 -0.05 -10.92
C GLY A 51 21.78 0.60 -9.56
N TRP A 52 22.56 0.21 -8.55
CA TRP A 52 22.40 0.49 -7.11
C TRP A 52 22.18 1.97 -6.69
N ASN A 53 22.27 2.92 -7.62
CA ASN A 53 22.04 4.35 -7.36
C ASN A 53 20.55 4.77 -7.38
N ASP A 54 19.62 3.88 -7.72
CA ASP A 54 18.18 4.15 -7.58
C ASP A 54 17.72 3.97 -6.11
N GLN A 55 18.31 4.75 -5.19
CA GLN A 55 17.76 4.95 -3.85
C GLN A 55 16.55 5.88 -3.98
N PHE A 56 15.36 5.29 -4.07
CA PHE A 56 14.10 6.01 -3.86
C PHE A 56 13.92 6.32 -2.36
N ASP A 57 14.78 7.18 -1.82
CA ASP A 57 14.65 7.74 -0.47
C ASP A 57 14.03 9.14 -0.55
N THR A 58 12.74 9.19 -0.88
CA THR A 58 11.96 10.43 -0.76
C THR A 58 11.26 10.48 0.59
N ARG A 59 11.96 10.83 1.68
CA ARG A 59 11.30 11.33 2.90
C ARG A 59 12.10 12.43 3.61
N SER A 60 11.48 13.61 3.65
CA SER A 60 11.94 14.89 4.21
C SER A 60 12.33 14.84 5.69
N ALA A 61 13.30 15.67 6.07
CA ALA A 61 13.94 15.74 7.39
C ALA A 61 13.00 15.95 8.60
N ASN A 62 11.76 16.40 8.42
CA ASN A 62 10.81 16.64 9.51
C ASN A 62 10.03 15.37 9.97
N VAL A 63 10.16 14.24 9.24
CA VAL A 63 9.57 12.93 9.57
C VAL A 63 10.30 12.23 10.75
N ALA A 64 11.50 12.71 11.10
CA ALA A 64 12.32 12.11 12.15
C ALA A 64 11.67 12.14 13.55
N SER A 65 10.78 13.12 13.84
CA SER A 65 10.17 13.32 15.17
C SER A 65 9.05 12.32 15.54
N VAL A 66 8.64 11.46 14.60
CA VAL A 66 7.53 10.50 14.78
C VAL A 66 8.03 9.05 14.79
N ARG A 67 9.27 8.81 14.32
CA ARG A 67 9.84 7.47 14.21
C ARG A 67 10.67 7.14 15.45
N SER A 68 10.40 5.97 16.02
CA SER A 68 11.19 5.42 17.13
C SER A 68 12.04 4.24 16.66
N ASN A 69 13.19 4.07 17.31
CA ASN A 69 13.99 2.84 17.24
C ASN A 69 13.56 1.80 18.28
N GLN A 70 12.58 2.14 19.13
CA GLN A 70 11.89 1.16 19.96
C GLN A 70 11.03 0.25 19.07
N PRO A 71 11.14 -1.08 19.23
CA PRO A 71 10.32 -2.02 18.49
C PRO A 71 8.84 -1.87 18.86
N VAL A 72 7.95 -2.10 17.89
CA VAL A 72 6.51 -2.21 18.18
C VAL A 72 6.28 -3.34 19.19
N PHE A 73 6.93 -4.48 19.00
CA PHE A 73 6.93 -5.55 19.98
C PHE A 73 8.02 -5.37 21.02
N SER A 74 7.67 -4.71 22.12
CA SER A 74 8.52 -4.58 23.30
C SER A 74 7.66 -4.40 24.57
N PRO A 75 8.18 -4.74 25.76
CA PRO A 75 7.49 -4.43 27.02
C PRO A 75 7.16 -2.94 27.19
N ASN A 76 8.03 -2.05 26.68
CA ASN A 76 7.84 -0.61 26.75
C ASN A 76 6.60 -0.15 25.95
N THR A 77 6.32 -0.80 24.82
CA THR A 77 5.15 -0.45 23.98
C THR A 77 3.84 -0.67 24.73
N ALA A 78 3.72 -1.73 25.54
CA ALA A 78 2.50 -1.99 26.31
C ALA A 78 2.23 -0.88 27.35
N ALA A 79 3.27 -0.43 28.06
CA ALA A 79 3.17 0.67 29.02
C ALA A 79 2.85 2.01 28.33
N ALA A 80 3.53 2.31 27.22
CA ALA A 80 3.25 3.51 26.41
C ALA A 80 1.81 3.50 25.86
N MET A 81 1.31 2.34 25.45
CA MET A 81 -0.08 2.17 25.01
C MET A 81 -1.09 2.42 26.13
N GLN A 82 -0.84 1.92 27.34
CA GLN A 82 -1.71 2.19 28.49
C GLN A 82 -1.80 3.69 28.81
N GLN A 83 -0.67 4.39 28.76
CA GLN A 83 -0.62 5.85 28.96
C GLN A 83 -1.34 6.60 27.83
N ALA A 84 -1.14 6.18 26.57
CA ALA A 84 -1.85 6.74 25.43
C ALA A 84 -3.37 6.54 25.55
N ILE A 85 -3.83 5.37 25.99
CA ILE A 85 -5.24 5.08 26.26
C ILE A 85 -5.79 6.02 27.35
N ALA A 86 -5.05 6.23 28.45
CA ALA A 86 -5.46 7.15 29.50
C ALA A 86 -5.60 8.59 28.97
N ALA A 87 -4.65 9.07 28.16
CA ALA A 87 -4.71 10.38 27.53
C ALA A 87 -5.91 10.50 26.56
N TYR A 88 -6.14 9.51 25.70
CA TYR A 88 -7.28 9.51 24.77
C TYR A 88 -8.63 9.43 25.50
N ASN A 89 -8.67 8.71 26.63
CA ASN A 89 -9.85 8.69 27.50
C ASN A 89 -10.15 10.08 28.08
N GLN A 90 -9.14 10.81 28.55
CA GLN A 90 -9.31 12.19 29.03
C GLN A 90 -9.83 13.12 27.92
N ILE A 91 -9.28 13.02 26.70
CA ILE A 91 -9.78 13.80 25.56
C ILE A 91 -11.24 13.45 25.27
N SER A 92 -11.59 12.16 25.29
CA SER A 92 -12.96 11.70 25.06
C SER A 92 -13.93 12.21 26.14
N MET A 93 -13.52 12.22 27.42
CA MET A 93 -14.34 12.74 28.52
C MET A 93 -14.51 14.27 28.46
N ALA A 94 -13.56 14.98 27.84
CA ALA A 94 -13.63 16.42 27.63
C ALA A 94 -14.48 16.83 26.41
N GLY A 95 -15.23 15.90 25.80
CA GLY A 95 -16.07 16.17 24.63
C GLY A 95 -15.42 15.86 23.28
N GLY A 96 -14.18 15.35 23.28
CA GLY A 96 -13.47 14.94 22.08
C GLY A 96 -12.71 16.06 21.39
N TRP A 97 -12.56 15.95 20.07
CA TRP A 97 -12.00 16.99 19.21
C TRP A 97 -13.02 17.45 18.18
N PRO A 98 -12.96 18.71 17.71
CA PRO A 98 -13.90 19.22 16.72
C PRO A 98 -13.73 18.53 15.38
N MET A 99 -14.83 18.46 14.63
CA MET A 99 -14.79 18.10 13.21
C MET A 99 -14.10 19.23 12.43
N VAL A 100 -13.20 18.87 11.52
CA VAL A 100 -12.63 19.82 10.57
C VAL A 100 -13.56 19.85 9.35
N PRO A 101 -14.19 20.99 9.03
CA PRO A 101 -15.14 21.06 7.93
C PRO A 101 -14.47 20.73 6.59
N GLU A 102 -15.06 19.77 5.89
CA GLU A 102 -14.69 19.38 4.54
C GLU A 102 -15.30 20.36 3.54
N GLY A 103 -14.63 20.62 2.41
CA GLY A 103 -15.16 21.50 1.37
C GLY A 103 -14.10 22.30 0.61
N GLN A 104 -12.96 22.56 1.25
CA GLN A 104 -11.79 23.15 0.61
C GLN A 104 -10.52 22.41 1.02
N VAL A 105 -9.64 22.16 0.06
CA VAL A 105 -8.29 21.65 0.34
C VAL A 105 -7.51 22.71 1.14
N LEU A 106 -7.04 22.34 2.33
CA LEU A 106 -6.24 23.24 3.18
C LEU A 106 -4.75 22.95 2.98
N LYS A 107 -3.97 23.99 2.72
CA LYS A 107 -2.51 23.92 2.52
C LYS A 107 -1.87 25.26 2.87
N LEU A 108 -0.54 25.28 2.97
CA LEU A 108 0.22 26.49 3.26
C LEU A 108 -0.23 27.70 2.41
N GLY A 109 -0.53 28.81 3.09
CA GLY A 109 -0.99 30.05 2.49
C GLY A 109 -2.50 30.19 2.31
N VAL A 110 -3.30 29.14 2.57
CA VAL A 110 -4.76 29.23 2.57
C VAL A 110 -5.25 30.00 3.81
N GLU A 111 -6.15 30.95 3.60
CA GLU A 111 -6.92 31.59 4.67
C GLU A 111 -8.38 31.14 4.58
N HIS A 112 -8.86 30.44 5.61
CA HIS A 112 -10.23 29.93 5.64
C HIS A 112 -10.69 29.67 7.09
N PRO A 113 -11.98 29.90 7.44
CA PRO A 113 -12.49 29.60 8.79
C PRO A 113 -12.26 28.15 9.25
N SER A 114 -12.25 27.18 8.34
CA SER A 114 -11.93 25.77 8.65
C SER A 114 -10.54 25.56 9.26
N VAL A 115 -9.59 26.48 9.02
CA VAL A 115 -8.25 26.40 9.61
C VAL A 115 -8.28 26.58 11.14
N MET A 116 -9.26 27.33 11.67
CA MET A 116 -9.42 27.46 13.12
C MET A 116 -9.82 26.13 13.76
N ALA A 117 -10.79 25.43 13.16
CA ALA A 117 -11.18 24.08 13.59
C ALA A 117 -10.01 23.07 13.44
N LEU A 118 -9.24 23.17 12.36
CA LEU A 118 -8.03 22.36 12.15
C LEU A 118 -6.98 22.60 13.25
N ARG A 119 -6.72 23.86 13.62
CA ARG A 119 -5.76 24.21 14.68
C ARG A 119 -6.20 23.64 16.02
N GLU A 120 -7.46 23.80 16.38
CA GLU A 120 -8.02 23.22 17.61
C GLU A 120 -7.91 21.69 17.59
N ARG A 121 -8.27 21.05 16.48
CA ARG A 121 -8.16 19.60 16.29
C ARG A 121 -6.73 19.09 16.49
N LEU A 122 -5.74 19.77 15.90
CA LEU A 122 -4.31 19.42 16.00
C LEU A 122 -3.75 19.73 17.40
N ALA A 123 -4.23 20.79 18.05
CA ALA A 123 -3.81 21.13 19.41
C ALA A 123 -4.31 20.12 20.45
N ILE A 124 -5.54 19.62 20.29
CA ILE A 124 -6.09 18.58 21.15
C ILE A 124 -5.32 17.26 21.01
N SER A 125 -4.90 16.88 19.80
CA SER A 125 -4.08 15.69 19.60
C SER A 125 -2.58 15.88 19.85
N GLY A 126 -2.14 17.07 20.25
CA GLY A 126 -0.73 17.36 20.54
C GLY A 126 0.17 17.49 19.30
N ASP A 127 -0.41 17.66 18.12
CA ASP A 127 0.34 17.90 16.88
C ASP A 127 0.72 19.38 16.72
N LEU A 128 -0.07 20.30 17.29
CA LEU A 128 0.17 21.74 17.29
C LEU A 128 0.26 22.29 18.74
N PRO A 129 1.31 23.03 19.12
CA PRO A 129 1.36 23.68 20.43
C PRO A 129 0.21 24.68 20.61
N ARG A 130 -0.43 24.70 21.79
CA ARG A 130 -1.50 25.67 22.10
C ARG A 130 -1.04 27.13 22.01
N SER A 131 0.25 27.39 22.20
CA SER A 131 0.86 28.72 22.04
C SER A 131 0.87 29.23 20.60
N ALA A 132 0.60 28.38 19.60
CA ALA A 132 0.48 28.80 18.20
C ALA A 132 -0.77 29.65 17.92
N GLY A 133 -1.70 29.75 18.88
CA GLY A 133 -2.86 30.61 18.82
C GLY A 133 -3.92 30.19 17.80
N GLN A 134 -5.04 30.91 17.79
CA GLN A 134 -6.13 30.73 16.84
C GLN A 134 -5.99 31.72 15.68
N SER A 135 -6.10 31.21 14.46
CA SER A 135 -6.03 31.99 13.22
C SER A 135 -6.72 31.24 12.10
N ALA A 136 -7.32 31.98 11.15
CA ALA A 136 -7.85 31.42 9.91
C ALA A 136 -6.75 31.12 8.87
N SER A 137 -5.50 31.51 9.14
CA SER A 137 -4.37 31.30 8.21
C SER A 137 -3.70 29.95 8.43
N PHE A 138 -3.49 29.21 7.33
CA PHE A 138 -2.70 28.00 7.28
C PHE A 138 -1.22 28.40 7.11
N ASP A 139 -0.55 28.61 8.25
CA ASP A 139 0.84 29.03 8.32
C ASP A 139 1.82 27.84 8.38
N THR A 140 3.09 28.14 8.58
CA THR A 140 4.16 27.14 8.68
C THR A 140 4.05 26.26 9.94
N TYR A 141 3.42 26.73 11.01
CA TYR A 141 3.17 25.91 12.20
C TYR A 141 2.09 24.86 11.93
N VAL A 142 1.01 25.25 11.25
CA VAL A 142 -0.06 24.32 10.83
C VAL A 142 0.47 23.33 9.81
N ASP A 143 1.27 23.76 8.82
CA ASP A 143 1.91 22.86 7.85
C ASP A 143 2.76 21.78 8.54
N ALA A 144 3.61 22.18 9.50
CA ALA A 144 4.41 21.22 10.27
C ALA A 144 3.55 20.26 11.10
N ALA A 145 2.49 20.76 11.75
CA ALA A 145 1.56 19.96 12.55
C ALA A 145 0.76 18.97 11.68
N VAL A 146 0.30 19.38 10.50
CA VAL A 146 -0.38 18.50 9.54
C VAL A 146 0.58 17.42 9.03
N LYS A 147 1.83 17.76 8.69
CA LYS A 147 2.83 16.77 8.28
C LYS A 147 3.12 15.74 9.38
N ARG A 148 3.19 16.19 10.63
CA ARG A 148 3.33 15.31 11.81
C ARG A 148 2.11 14.39 11.96
N PHE A 149 0.90 14.94 11.87
CA PHE A 149 -0.35 14.20 11.90
C PHE A 149 -0.40 13.14 10.79
N GLN A 150 -0.13 13.52 9.55
CA GLN A 150 -0.12 12.62 8.39
C GLN A 150 0.89 11.49 8.59
N SER A 151 2.11 11.81 9.03
CA SER A 151 3.15 10.81 9.29
C SER A 151 2.72 9.79 10.34
N ARG A 152 2.11 10.20 11.45
CA ARG A 152 1.66 9.27 12.50
C ARG A 152 0.40 8.48 12.10
N HIS A 153 -0.32 8.90 11.07
CA HIS A 153 -1.45 8.17 10.48
C HIS A 153 -1.07 7.30 9.27
N GLY A 154 0.21 7.26 8.90
CA GLY A 154 0.67 6.51 7.72
C GLY A 154 0.29 7.13 6.38
N LEU A 155 -0.09 8.41 6.38
CA LEU A 155 -0.38 9.20 5.18
C LEU A 155 0.89 9.88 4.63
N PRO A 156 0.90 10.36 3.38
CA PRO A 156 2.00 11.15 2.85
C PRO A 156 2.08 12.46 3.64
N ALA A 157 3.25 12.80 4.15
CA ALA A 157 3.48 14.01 4.94
C ALA A 157 3.74 15.22 4.03
N ASP A 158 2.77 15.54 3.17
CA ASP A 158 2.82 16.64 2.19
C ASP A 158 2.34 17.99 2.76
N GLY A 159 1.69 18.00 3.93
CA GLY A 159 1.12 19.20 4.54
C GLY A 159 -0.22 19.63 3.93
N VAL A 160 -0.80 18.79 3.07
CA VAL A 160 -2.07 19.06 2.38
C VAL A 160 -3.21 18.31 3.06
N VAL A 161 -4.19 19.04 3.57
CA VAL A 161 -5.43 18.47 4.11
C VAL A 161 -6.42 18.30 2.97
N SER A 162 -6.49 17.07 2.45
CA SER A 162 -7.42 16.61 1.43
C SER A 162 -8.21 15.41 1.95
N GLU A 163 -8.96 14.72 1.08
CA GLU A 163 -9.93 13.66 1.41
C GLU A 163 -9.44 12.65 2.47
N HIS A 164 -8.28 12.02 2.27
CA HIS A 164 -7.74 11.05 3.23
C HIS A 164 -7.33 11.68 4.56
N THR A 165 -6.76 12.90 4.52
CA THR A 165 -6.36 13.61 5.74
C THR A 165 -7.60 14.03 6.55
N PHE A 166 -8.65 14.55 5.89
CA PHE A 166 -9.93 14.87 6.50
C PHE A 166 -10.56 13.64 7.15
N LYS A 167 -10.70 12.54 6.40
CA LYS A 167 -11.27 11.29 6.91
C LYS A 167 -10.51 10.80 8.16
N ALA A 168 -9.18 10.84 8.14
CA ALA A 168 -8.36 10.46 9.30
C ALA A 168 -8.54 11.40 10.50
N MET A 169 -8.62 12.72 10.29
CA MET A 169 -8.80 13.74 11.32
C MET A 169 -10.16 13.64 12.00
N ASN A 170 -11.19 13.38 11.19
CA ASN A 170 -12.60 13.38 11.58
C ASN A 170 -13.07 12.05 12.20
N VAL A 171 -12.18 11.06 12.38
CA VAL A 171 -12.50 9.88 13.21
C VAL A 171 -12.71 10.33 14.67
N PRO A 172 -13.86 10.03 15.30
CA PRO A 172 -14.13 10.44 16.68
C PRO A 172 -13.14 9.87 17.70
N THR A 173 -12.95 10.59 18.81
CA THR A 173 -12.09 10.16 19.93
C THR A 173 -12.49 8.82 20.51
N SER A 174 -13.79 8.58 20.69
CA SER A 174 -14.31 7.31 21.22
C SER A 174 -13.89 6.13 20.35
N VAL A 175 -13.93 6.30 19.02
CA VAL A 175 -13.51 5.28 18.06
C VAL A 175 -11.99 5.07 18.10
N ARG A 176 -11.19 6.14 18.19
CA ARG A 176 -9.72 6.03 18.37
C ARG A 176 -9.34 5.38 19.69
N LEU A 177 -10.08 5.65 20.77
CA LEU A 177 -9.90 5.03 22.07
C LEU A 177 -10.17 3.53 21.99
N SER A 178 -11.30 3.12 21.40
CA SER A 178 -11.60 1.70 21.16
C SER A 178 -10.54 1.03 20.27
N GLN A 179 -10.06 1.74 19.23
CA GLN A 179 -8.96 1.26 18.39
C GLN A 179 -7.70 0.98 19.22
N LEU A 180 -7.30 1.88 20.11
CA LEU A 180 -6.15 1.68 20.99
C LEU A 180 -6.35 0.50 21.95
N GLN A 181 -7.54 0.38 22.54
CA GLN A 181 -7.87 -0.71 23.48
C GLN A 181 -7.80 -2.09 22.81
N VAL A 182 -8.39 -2.24 21.62
CA VAL A 182 -8.33 -3.48 20.84
C VAL A 182 -6.89 -3.83 20.48
N ASN A 183 -6.08 -2.85 20.06
CA ASN A 183 -4.69 -3.10 19.71
C ASN A 183 -3.78 -3.36 20.92
N LEU A 184 -4.10 -2.82 22.10
CA LEU A 184 -3.41 -3.20 23.33
C LEU A 184 -3.65 -4.68 23.67
N GLN A 185 -4.87 -5.19 23.49
CA GLN A 185 -5.16 -6.62 23.68
C GLN A 185 -4.38 -7.49 22.69
N ARG A 186 -4.33 -7.09 21.40
CA ARG A 186 -3.52 -7.78 20.39
C ARG A 186 -2.04 -7.78 20.73
N LEU A 187 -1.52 -6.64 21.19
CA LEU A 187 -0.13 -6.50 21.64
C LEU A 187 0.14 -7.43 22.85
N GLN A 188 -0.73 -7.44 23.86
CA GLN A 188 -0.57 -8.29 25.04
C GLN A 188 -0.64 -9.80 24.76
N ALA A 189 -1.23 -10.22 23.63
CA ALA A 189 -1.23 -11.61 23.18
C ALA A 189 0.09 -12.07 22.53
N GLU A 190 1.05 -11.16 22.34
CA GLU A 190 2.36 -11.44 21.76
C GLU A 190 3.43 -11.72 22.84
N SER A 191 4.44 -12.52 22.48
CA SER A 191 5.63 -12.80 23.32
C SER A 191 6.83 -12.06 22.74
N TYR A 192 7.72 -11.58 23.62
CA TYR A 192 8.75 -10.58 23.30
C TYR A 192 10.19 -11.12 23.47
N ASP A 193 10.33 -12.43 23.56
CA ASP A 193 11.46 -13.02 24.28
C ASP A 193 12.67 -13.25 23.36
N ALA A 194 12.48 -13.09 22.05
CA ALA A 194 13.54 -13.28 21.07
C ALA A 194 14.45 -12.04 21.00
N PRO A 195 15.77 -12.19 21.21
CA PRO A 195 16.71 -11.07 21.09
C PRO A 195 16.87 -10.57 19.64
N ARG A 196 16.45 -11.39 18.66
CA ARG A 196 16.51 -11.13 17.23
C ARG A 196 15.27 -11.69 16.54
N PHE A 197 14.51 -10.85 15.85
CA PHE A 197 13.29 -11.27 15.13
C PHE A 197 12.90 -10.31 14.00
N VAL A 198 11.98 -10.76 13.16
CA VAL A 198 11.31 -9.95 12.15
C VAL A 198 9.82 -9.84 12.49
N MET A 199 9.27 -8.64 12.43
CA MET A 199 7.83 -8.41 12.52
C MET A 199 7.34 -7.75 11.24
N VAL A 200 6.27 -8.28 10.66
CA VAL A 200 5.50 -7.61 9.62
C VAL A 200 4.21 -7.10 10.24
N ASN A 201 4.03 -5.79 10.29
CA ASN A 201 2.76 -5.17 10.66
C ASN A 201 1.95 -4.89 9.38
N ILE A 202 0.88 -5.67 9.19
CA ILE A 202 0.11 -5.72 7.94
C ILE A 202 -0.58 -4.37 7.64
N PRO A 203 -1.43 -3.78 8.51
CA PRO A 203 -2.01 -2.45 8.30
C PRO A 203 -1.00 -1.35 8.04
N ALA A 204 0.18 -1.43 8.68
CA ALA A 204 1.24 -0.46 8.48
C ALA A 204 2.01 -0.66 7.16
N ALA A 205 1.82 -1.81 6.50
CA ALA A 205 2.63 -2.28 5.39
C ALA A 205 4.12 -2.01 5.66
N SER A 206 4.60 -2.47 6.81
CA SER A 206 5.93 -2.21 7.35
C SER A 206 6.52 -3.46 7.97
N ILE A 207 7.84 -3.60 7.85
CA ILE A 207 8.63 -4.68 8.42
C ILE A 207 9.68 -4.09 9.36
N GLU A 208 9.82 -4.64 10.55
CA GLU A 208 10.89 -4.32 11.49
C GLU A 208 11.80 -5.54 11.64
N ALA A 209 13.10 -5.35 11.41
CA ALA A 209 14.12 -6.26 11.88
C ALA A 209 14.64 -5.74 13.21
N VAL A 210 14.47 -6.54 14.26
CA VAL A 210 14.77 -6.18 15.65
C VAL A 210 15.96 -6.99 16.11
N GLU A 211 16.90 -6.33 16.77
CA GLU A 211 18.06 -6.97 17.37
C GLU A 211 18.52 -6.21 18.62
N GLY A 212 18.72 -6.94 19.72
CA GLY A 212 19.18 -6.35 20.98
C GLY A 212 18.21 -5.30 21.52
N GLY A 213 16.90 -5.55 21.42
CA GLY A 213 15.84 -4.69 21.94
C GLY A 213 15.58 -3.40 21.15
N ARG A 214 16.13 -3.27 19.94
CA ARG A 214 15.96 -2.09 19.06
C ARG A 214 15.68 -2.49 17.62
N VAL A 215 14.97 -1.64 16.91
CA VAL A 215 14.78 -1.75 15.46
C VAL A 215 16.09 -1.38 14.78
N VAL A 216 16.75 -2.36 14.15
CA VAL A 216 18.02 -2.17 13.42
C VAL A 216 17.79 -1.94 11.93
N GLN A 217 16.67 -2.44 11.39
CA GLN A 217 16.23 -2.12 10.02
C GLN A 217 14.71 -1.98 9.99
N ARG A 218 14.22 -1.10 9.12
CA ARG A 218 12.79 -0.95 8.83
C ARG A 218 12.58 -0.90 7.33
N HIS A 219 11.68 -1.72 6.83
CA HIS A 219 11.37 -1.82 5.40
C HIS A 219 9.91 -1.51 5.14
N THR A 220 9.65 -0.86 4.01
CA THR A 220 8.28 -0.76 3.48
C THR A 220 7.88 -2.11 2.89
N ALA A 221 6.63 -2.52 3.13
CA ALA A 221 6.05 -3.71 2.55
C ALA A 221 4.93 -3.38 1.55
N VAL A 222 4.59 -4.38 0.73
CA VAL A 222 3.27 -4.51 0.09
C VAL A 222 2.64 -5.79 0.59
N VAL A 223 1.41 -5.72 1.08
CA VAL A 223 0.68 -6.85 1.65
C VAL A 223 -0.57 -7.17 0.83
N GLY A 224 -1.33 -8.19 1.24
CA GLY A 224 -2.48 -8.70 0.51
C GLY A 224 -3.63 -7.71 0.34
N LYS A 225 -4.39 -7.86 -0.74
CA LYS A 225 -5.70 -7.20 -0.93
C LYS A 225 -6.73 -7.65 0.10
N ILE A 226 -7.83 -6.91 0.25
CA ILE A 226 -8.95 -7.29 1.13
C ILE A 226 -9.57 -8.65 0.76
N ASP A 227 -9.59 -9.02 -0.52
CA ASP A 227 -10.09 -10.30 -1.04
C ASP A 227 -9.03 -11.44 -1.03
N ARG A 228 -7.78 -11.09 -0.69
CA ARG A 228 -6.61 -12.00 -0.64
C ARG A 228 -5.67 -11.59 0.50
N GLN A 229 -6.22 -11.56 1.71
CA GLN A 229 -5.57 -10.99 2.88
C GLN A 229 -4.25 -11.70 3.21
N THR A 230 -3.24 -10.93 3.61
CA THR A 230 -2.07 -11.52 4.26
C THR A 230 -2.50 -12.14 5.60
N PRO A 231 -2.19 -13.42 5.85
CA PRO A 231 -2.62 -14.11 7.07
C PRO A 231 -1.84 -13.62 8.29
N LEU A 232 -2.43 -13.75 9.47
CA LEU A 232 -1.68 -13.67 10.74
C LEU A 232 -0.98 -15.01 10.96
N LEU A 233 0.29 -14.96 11.32
CA LEU A 233 1.06 -16.17 11.60
C LEU A 233 2.28 -15.87 12.46
N LYS A 234 2.78 -16.93 13.09
CA LYS A 234 4.08 -16.99 13.75
C LYS A 234 4.87 -18.12 13.13
N SER A 235 6.10 -17.86 12.74
CA SER A 235 6.98 -18.84 12.11
C SER A 235 8.45 -18.50 12.35
N ARG A 236 9.34 -19.16 11.61
CA ARG A 236 10.78 -18.89 11.58
C ARG A 236 11.22 -18.84 10.12
N ILE A 237 11.97 -17.81 9.76
CA ILE A 237 12.64 -17.70 8.47
C ILE A 237 13.76 -18.72 8.47
N THR A 238 13.71 -19.68 7.56
CA THR A 238 14.64 -20.82 7.52
C THR A 238 15.57 -20.80 6.33
N ASN A 239 15.13 -20.25 5.19
CA ASN A 239 15.97 -20.19 4.00
C ASN A 239 15.64 -19.01 3.08
N LEU A 240 16.61 -18.67 2.24
CA LEU A 240 16.52 -17.69 1.17
C LEU A 240 16.72 -18.41 -0.16
N ASN A 241 15.80 -18.25 -1.12
CA ASN A 241 16.04 -18.67 -2.49
C ASN A 241 16.47 -17.46 -3.31
N MET A 242 17.74 -17.43 -3.69
CA MET A 242 18.34 -16.43 -4.56
C MET A 242 18.03 -16.77 -6.02
N ASN A 243 17.61 -15.77 -6.79
CA ASN A 243 17.16 -15.93 -8.18
C ASN A 243 16.18 -17.11 -8.34
N PRO A 244 15.05 -17.09 -7.61
CA PRO A 244 14.17 -18.24 -7.52
C PRO A 244 13.38 -18.47 -8.81
N TYR A 245 13.02 -19.73 -9.06
CA TYR A 245 11.85 -20.02 -9.89
C TYR A 245 10.60 -19.48 -9.20
N TRP A 246 9.71 -18.81 -9.94
CA TRP A 246 8.39 -18.49 -9.42
C TRP A 246 7.39 -19.55 -9.87
N HIS A 247 6.79 -20.23 -8.91
CA HIS A 247 5.67 -21.14 -9.16
C HIS A 247 4.38 -20.42 -8.83
N ALA A 248 3.54 -20.18 -9.84
CA ALA A 248 2.29 -19.47 -9.63
C ALA A 248 1.30 -20.35 -8.86
N PRO A 249 0.79 -19.92 -7.69
CA PRO A 249 -0.23 -20.66 -6.96
C PRO A 249 -1.50 -20.84 -7.81
N THR A 250 -2.24 -21.93 -7.59
CA THR A 250 -3.50 -22.21 -8.30
C THR A 250 -4.49 -21.05 -8.24
N SER A 251 -4.53 -20.32 -7.13
CA SER A 251 -5.38 -19.12 -6.99
C SER A 251 -4.99 -17.99 -7.93
N ILE A 252 -3.69 -17.78 -8.18
CA ILE A 252 -3.17 -16.80 -9.16
C ILE A 252 -3.48 -17.27 -10.58
N VAL A 253 -3.28 -18.56 -10.86
CA VAL A 253 -3.63 -19.13 -12.17
C VAL A 253 -5.10 -18.86 -12.48
N ARG A 254 -5.99 -19.19 -11.53
CA ARG A 254 -7.44 -19.01 -11.66
C ARG A 254 -7.85 -17.54 -11.80
N LYS A 255 -7.40 -16.69 -10.87
CA LYS A 255 -7.95 -15.33 -10.73
C LYS A 255 -7.25 -14.29 -11.61
N ASP A 256 -6.01 -14.54 -12.03
CA ASP A 256 -5.20 -13.55 -12.75
C ASP A 256 -4.73 -14.06 -14.12
N ILE A 257 -4.03 -15.20 -14.18
CA ILE A 257 -3.43 -15.69 -15.44
C ILE A 257 -4.50 -16.07 -16.46
N ILE A 258 -5.55 -16.79 -16.06
CA ILE A 258 -6.65 -17.17 -16.97
C ILE A 258 -7.30 -15.92 -17.60
N PRO A 259 -7.74 -14.91 -16.82
CA PRO A 259 -8.25 -13.66 -17.39
C PRO A 259 -7.25 -12.91 -18.29
N LEU A 260 -5.96 -12.94 -17.98
CA LEU A 260 -4.92 -12.32 -18.80
C LEU A 260 -4.73 -13.05 -20.13
N MET A 261 -4.69 -14.37 -20.13
CA MET A 261 -4.56 -15.18 -21.35
C MET A 261 -5.76 -15.06 -22.28
N ARG A 262 -6.98 -14.86 -21.74
CA ARG A 262 -8.17 -14.54 -22.55
C ARG A 262 -8.04 -13.21 -23.29
N LYS A 263 -7.37 -12.22 -22.68
CA LYS A 263 -7.17 -10.89 -23.26
C LYS A 263 -5.96 -10.85 -24.18
N ASP A 264 -4.92 -11.58 -23.84
CA ASP A 264 -3.63 -11.57 -24.52
C ASP A 264 -2.98 -12.97 -24.48
N PRO A 265 -3.12 -13.76 -25.56
CA PRO A 265 -2.53 -15.09 -25.66
C PRO A 265 -0.99 -15.12 -25.62
N THR A 266 -0.32 -13.98 -25.83
CA THR A 266 1.15 -13.88 -25.79
C THR A 266 1.70 -13.60 -24.39
N TYR A 267 0.82 -13.49 -23.40
CA TYR A 267 1.18 -13.10 -22.04
C TYR A 267 2.24 -14.03 -21.40
N LEU A 268 2.06 -15.35 -21.48
CA LEU A 268 3.00 -16.28 -20.84
C LEU A 268 4.38 -16.24 -21.48
N GLU A 269 4.44 -16.14 -22.81
CA GLU A 269 5.68 -16.07 -23.58
C GLU A 269 6.47 -14.81 -23.23
N ARG A 270 5.84 -13.63 -23.27
CA ARG A 270 6.50 -12.35 -22.93
C ARG A 270 7.00 -12.28 -21.48
N ASN A 271 6.44 -13.10 -20.60
CA ASN A 271 6.78 -13.14 -19.19
C ASN A 271 7.64 -14.34 -18.79
N ASP A 272 8.14 -15.13 -19.75
CA ASP A 272 8.96 -16.32 -19.51
C ASP A 272 8.28 -17.34 -18.56
N ILE A 273 6.96 -17.50 -18.69
CA ILE A 273 6.16 -18.44 -17.89
C ILE A 273 5.87 -19.69 -18.73
N PHE A 274 6.29 -20.83 -18.21
CA PHE A 274 6.11 -22.14 -18.83
C PHE A 274 5.08 -22.95 -18.06
N ILE A 275 4.30 -23.76 -18.79
CA ILE A 275 3.27 -24.63 -18.24
C ILE A 275 3.79 -26.06 -18.26
N TYR A 276 3.68 -26.76 -17.13
CA TYR A 276 4.10 -28.15 -17.00
C TYR A 276 2.93 -29.03 -16.56
N ALA A 277 2.79 -30.17 -17.22
CA ALA A 277 1.92 -31.26 -16.78
C ALA A 277 2.47 -31.96 -15.53
N SER A 278 1.68 -32.85 -14.94
CA SER A 278 2.09 -33.64 -13.76
C SER A 278 3.26 -34.58 -14.05
N ASP A 279 3.44 -35.00 -15.30
CA ASP A 279 4.57 -35.85 -15.75
C ASP A 279 5.83 -35.03 -16.09
N GLY A 280 5.77 -33.69 -15.96
CA GLY A 280 6.87 -32.79 -16.25
C GLY A 280 6.99 -32.36 -17.71
N SER A 281 6.10 -32.83 -18.60
CA SER A 281 6.06 -32.37 -20.00
C SER A 281 5.61 -30.90 -20.08
N VAL A 282 6.14 -30.16 -21.07
CA VAL A 282 5.76 -28.76 -21.31
C VAL A 282 4.48 -28.73 -22.13
N ILE A 283 3.50 -27.94 -21.68
CA ILE A 283 2.22 -27.75 -22.37
C ILE A 283 2.24 -26.40 -23.11
N PRO A 284 2.05 -26.37 -24.43
CA PRO A 284 1.84 -25.13 -25.16
C PRO A 284 0.57 -24.41 -24.71
N PRO A 285 0.59 -23.08 -24.48
CA PRO A 285 -0.61 -22.32 -24.09
C PRO A 285 -1.80 -22.46 -25.05
N SER A 286 -1.53 -22.73 -26.33
CA SER A 286 -2.55 -22.94 -27.36
C SER A 286 -3.35 -24.24 -27.21
N GLN A 287 -2.90 -25.18 -26.36
CA GLN A 287 -3.59 -26.46 -26.11
C GLN A 287 -4.56 -26.40 -24.92
N ILE A 288 -4.62 -25.27 -24.21
CA ILE A 288 -5.45 -25.10 -23.01
C ILE A 288 -6.67 -24.26 -23.36
N ASP A 289 -7.86 -24.71 -22.96
CA ASP A 289 -9.06 -23.87 -23.05
C ASP A 289 -9.09 -22.85 -21.90
N TRP A 290 -8.61 -21.65 -22.20
CA TRP A 290 -8.59 -20.52 -21.26
C TRP A 290 -9.99 -20.05 -20.84
N ASN A 291 -11.08 -20.48 -21.47
CA ASN A 291 -12.44 -20.16 -21.01
C ASN A 291 -12.90 -21.03 -19.84
N THR A 292 -12.14 -22.07 -19.49
CA THR A 292 -12.42 -22.99 -18.38
C THR A 292 -11.42 -22.82 -17.22
N GLU A 293 -11.51 -23.69 -16.22
CA GLU A 293 -10.50 -23.82 -15.15
C GLU A 293 -9.43 -24.88 -15.47
N GLU A 294 -9.36 -25.43 -16.68
CA GLU A 294 -8.39 -26.47 -17.05
C GLU A 294 -6.96 -26.13 -16.64
N ALA A 295 -6.53 -24.89 -16.91
CA ALA A 295 -5.20 -24.38 -16.55
C ALA A 295 -4.84 -24.57 -15.07
N THR A 296 -5.82 -24.60 -14.16
CA THR A 296 -5.58 -24.73 -12.71
C THR A 296 -4.98 -26.08 -12.29
N ARG A 297 -5.02 -27.07 -13.19
CA ARG A 297 -4.46 -28.42 -12.99
C ARG A 297 -2.95 -28.51 -13.26
N TYR A 298 -2.40 -27.49 -13.91
CA TYR A 298 -1.00 -27.49 -14.35
C TYR A 298 -0.10 -26.63 -13.48
N LEU A 299 1.20 -26.90 -13.54
CA LEU A 299 2.20 -26.10 -12.85
C LEU A 299 2.69 -24.97 -13.77
N PHE A 300 2.52 -23.74 -13.31
CA PHE A 300 3.04 -22.55 -13.97
C PHE A 300 4.36 -22.18 -13.31
N ARG A 301 5.45 -22.16 -14.09
CA ARG A 301 6.78 -21.79 -13.61
C ARG A 301 7.36 -20.66 -14.45
N GLN A 302 7.71 -19.57 -13.80
CA GLN A 302 8.53 -18.52 -14.36
C GLN A 302 10.00 -18.76 -14.00
N ASN A 303 10.86 -18.65 -15.01
CA ASN A 303 12.30 -18.79 -14.80
C ASN A 303 12.91 -17.57 -14.09
N PRO A 304 14.09 -17.69 -13.46
CA PRO A 304 14.79 -16.57 -12.86
C PRO A 304 15.14 -15.51 -13.92
N GLY A 305 14.91 -14.24 -13.63
CA GLY A 305 15.11 -13.17 -14.59
C GLY A 305 14.67 -11.82 -14.06
N LYS A 306 14.96 -10.75 -14.82
CA LYS A 306 14.61 -9.37 -14.42
C LYS A 306 13.10 -9.17 -14.24
N ASN A 307 12.29 -9.90 -15.00
CA ASN A 307 10.83 -9.80 -14.98
C ASN A 307 10.19 -10.85 -14.05
N ASN A 308 11.00 -11.63 -13.33
CA ASN A 308 10.49 -12.63 -12.40
C ASN A 308 9.66 -11.95 -11.31
N ALA A 309 8.47 -12.48 -11.00
CA ALA A 309 7.56 -11.88 -10.02
C ALA A 309 8.18 -11.75 -8.61
N MET A 310 9.19 -12.57 -8.30
CA MET A 310 9.98 -12.54 -7.05
C MET A 310 11.37 -11.92 -7.24
N SER A 311 11.67 -11.37 -8.42
CA SER A 311 12.92 -10.69 -8.78
C SER A 311 14.16 -11.48 -8.29
N SER A 312 14.90 -10.95 -7.31
CA SER A 312 16.18 -11.50 -6.88
C SER A 312 16.10 -12.49 -5.72
N VAL A 313 15.04 -12.48 -4.91
CA VAL A 313 15.00 -13.30 -3.70
C VAL A 313 13.60 -13.62 -3.21
N LYS A 314 13.45 -14.85 -2.72
CA LYS A 314 12.33 -15.33 -1.91
C LYS A 314 12.83 -15.69 -0.52
N ILE A 315 12.17 -15.16 0.51
CA ILE A 315 12.43 -15.44 1.92
C ILE A 315 11.35 -16.41 2.41
N ASN A 316 11.76 -17.63 2.78
CA ASN A 316 10.84 -18.70 3.16
C ASN A 316 10.78 -18.92 4.66
N PHE A 317 9.58 -19.32 5.08
CA PHE A 317 9.26 -19.71 6.44
C PHE A 317 8.11 -20.74 6.39
N PRO A 318 8.13 -21.81 7.21
CA PRO A 318 7.04 -22.80 7.23
C PRO A 318 5.70 -22.17 7.59
N ASN A 319 4.65 -22.43 6.82
CA ASN A 319 3.29 -21.99 7.12
C ASN A 319 2.24 -22.79 6.34
N GLN A 320 0.98 -22.77 6.81
CA GLN A 320 -0.14 -23.48 6.19
C GLN A 320 -0.82 -22.69 5.05
N HIS A 321 -0.41 -21.44 4.80
CA HIS A 321 -1.08 -20.53 3.87
C HIS A 321 -0.35 -20.38 2.53
N SER A 322 0.76 -21.10 2.33
CA SER A 322 1.64 -20.98 1.15
C SER A 322 2.13 -19.55 0.88
N VAL A 323 2.23 -18.71 1.92
CA VAL A 323 2.74 -17.33 1.81
C VAL A 323 4.24 -17.26 2.07
N TYR A 324 4.89 -16.23 1.53
CA TYR A 324 6.32 -15.96 1.71
C TYR A 324 6.58 -14.45 1.59
N MET A 325 7.80 -14.03 1.95
CA MET A 325 8.31 -12.69 1.69
C MET A 325 9.18 -12.71 0.43
N HIS A 326 9.17 -11.67 -0.40
CA HIS A 326 9.99 -11.67 -1.62
C HIS A 326 10.31 -10.26 -2.14
N ASP A 327 11.28 -10.20 -3.05
CA ASP A 327 11.58 -9.01 -3.87
C ASP A 327 10.51 -8.79 -4.95
N THR A 328 10.53 -7.65 -5.62
CA THR A 328 9.65 -7.38 -6.76
C THR A 328 10.38 -6.57 -7.82
N PRO A 329 10.16 -6.82 -9.12
CA PRO A 329 10.76 -5.99 -10.16
C PRO A 329 10.15 -4.58 -10.16
N GLN A 330 8.91 -4.43 -9.68
CA GLN A 330 8.19 -3.17 -9.65
C GLN A 330 8.44 -2.43 -8.33
N GLN A 331 9.51 -1.65 -8.24
CA GLN A 331 9.84 -0.93 -7.00
C GLN A 331 8.91 0.26 -6.72
N SER A 332 8.25 0.82 -7.74
CA SER A 332 7.35 1.96 -7.60
C SER A 332 6.13 1.69 -6.70
N VAL A 333 5.74 0.42 -6.51
CA VAL A 333 4.65 0.03 -5.60
C VAL A 333 4.91 0.44 -4.16
N PHE A 334 6.17 0.58 -3.75
CA PHE A 334 6.50 0.98 -2.39
C PHE A 334 6.25 2.47 -2.13
N SER A 335 6.11 3.28 -3.19
CA SER A 335 5.78 4.70 -3.11
C SER A 335 4.28 4.97 -3.08
N GLN A 336 3.44 3.95 -3.34
CA GLN A 336 2.00 4.09 -3.28
C GLN A 336 1.54 4.34 -1.83
N LEU A 337 0.51 5.18 -1.67
CA LEU A 337 -0.13 5.42 -0.38
C LEU A 337 -0.70 4.11 0.18
N MET A 338 -1.51 3.45 -0.64
CA MET A 338 -2.13 2.16 -0.35
C MET A 338 -1.25 1.05 -0.93
N ARG A 339 -0.77 0.15 -0.06
CA ARG A 339 0.18 -0.91 -0.43
C ARG A 339 -0.41 -2.29 -0.17
N PHE A 340 -1.64 -2.48 -0.64
CA PHE A 340 -2.45 -3.67 -0.40
C PHE A 340 -2.74 -4.37 -1.72
N GLU A 341 -1.69 -4.70 -2.47
CA GLU A 341 -1.81 -5.14 -3.88
C GLU A 341 -1.40 -6.60 -4.11
N SER A 342 -0.99 -7.32 -3.06
CA SER A 342 -0.53 -8.70 -3.15
C SER A 342 -1.67 -9.72 -3.06
N SER A 343 -1.35 -10.99 -3.34
CA SER A 343 -2.23 -12.14 -3.10
C SER A 343 -1.81 -12.90 -1.83
N GLY A 344 -1.67 -12.18 -0.72
CA GLY A 344 -1.32 -12.73 0.59
C GLY A 344 0.17 -12.76 0.93
N CYS A 345 1.06 -12.92 -0.07
CA CYS A 345 2.52 -12.81 0.12
C CYS A 345 2.94 -11.36 0.42
N VAL A 346 4.15 -11.16 0.94
CA VAL A 346 4.64 -9.83 1.35
C VAL A 346 5.84 -9.42 0.48
N ARG A 347 5.72 -8.33 -0.27
CA ARG A 347 6.86 -7.75 -1.01
C ARG A 347 7.65 -6.84 -0.09
N VAL A 348 8.98 -6.85 -0.19
CA VAL A 348 9.86 -6.13 0.73
C VAL A 348 10.70 -5.08 0.00
N GLN A 349 10.59 -3.81 0.38
CA GLN A 349 11.46 -2.74 -0.11
C GLN A 349 12.87 -2.92 0.47
N ASN A 350 13.90 -2.71 -0.34
CA ASN A 350 15.30 -2.89 0.09
C ASN A 350 15.56 -4.28 0.69
N VAL A 351 14.92 -5.31 0.13
CA VAL A 351 15.02 -6.70 0.59
C VAL A 351 16.46 -7.21 0.67
N ARG A 352 17.37 -6.66 -0.15
CA ARG A 352 18.80 -7.02 -0.13
C ARG A 352 19.45 -6.73 1.22
N ASP A 353 19.07 -5.65 1.89
CA ASP A 353 19.60 -5.33 3.22
C ASP A 353 19.04 -6.26 4.29
N LEU A 354 17.75 -6.63 4.16
CA LEU A 354 17.11 -7.58 5.05
C LEU A 354 17.77 -8.97 4.95
N ILE A 355 18.03 -9.48 3.74
CA ILE A 355 18.62 -10.82 3.58
C ILE A 355 20.07 -10.87 4.06
N VAL A 356 20.83 -9.80 3.91
CA VAL A 356 22.19 -9.70 4.48
C VAL A 356 22.12 -9.74 6.01
N TRP A 357 21.16 -9.01 6.61
CA TRP A 357 20.97 -9.11 8.05
C TRP A 357 20.49 -10.48 8.48
N LEU A 358 19.58 -11.12 7.74
CA LEU A 358 19.08 -12.48 8.01
C LEU A 358 20.20 -13.52 8.00
N ALA A 359 21.10 -13.46 7.02
CA ALA A 359 22.18 -14.42 6.83
C ALA A 359 23.49 -14.06 7.53
N LYS A 360 23.52 -13.02 8.38
CA LYS A 360 24.78 -12.51 8.97
C LYS A 360 25.66 -13.55 9.68
N ASN A 361 25.04 -14.60 10.23
CA ASN A 361 25.73 -15.70 10.94
C ASN A 361 25.84 -16.97 10.07
N THR A 362 25.42 -16.92 8.81
CA THR A 362 25.47 -18.02 7.85
C THR A 362 26.78 -17.92 7.06
N PRO A 363 27.76 -18.83 7.28
CA PRO A 363 29.06 -18.75 6.65
C PRO A 363 29.00 -18.74 5.12
N GLY A 364 29.84 -17.92 4.49
CA GLY A 364 29.91 -17.80 3.02
C GLY A 364 28.78 -16.98 2.39
N TRP A 365 27.87 -16.40 3.18
CA TRP A 365 26.75 -15.60 2.66
C TRP A 365 26.82 -14.15 3.16
N ASP A 366 27.95 -13.49 2.88
CA ASP A 366 28.07 -12.04 3.06
C ASP A 366 27.41 -11.26 1.92
N ARG A 367 27.37 -9.93 2.05
CA ARG A 367 26.79 -9.05 1.03
C ARG A 367 27.43 -9.24 -0.34
N ALA A 368 28.76 -9.30 -0.40
CA ALA A 368 29.48 -9.40 -1.67
C ALA A 368 29.11 -10.69 -2.42
N THR A 369 29.05 -11.81 -1.71
CA THR A 369 28.68 -13.11 -2.27
C THR A 369 27.23 -13.12 -2.75
N MET A 370 26.30 -12.59 -1.94
CA MET A 370 24.88 -12.49 -2.34
C MET A 370 24.70 -11.65 -3.60
N GLU A 371 25.33 -10.48 -3.67
CA GLU A 371 25.24 -9.61 -4.85
C GLU A 371 25.84 -10.27 -6.09
N GLN A 372 26.94 -11.02 -5.94
CA GLN A 372 27.55 -11.75 -7.04
C GLN A 372 26.62 -12.85 -7.58
N VAL A 373 25.96 -13.60 -6.69
CA VAL A 373 24.96 -14.63 -7.07
C VAL A 373 23.77 -13.98 -7.79
N ILE A 374 23.25 -12.86 -7.27
CA ILE A 374 22.16 -12.10 -7.90
C ILE A 374 22.58 -11.61 -9.30
N ALA A 375 23.76 -11.00 -9.42
CA ALA A 375 24.27 -10.45 -10.68
C ALA A 375 24.46 -11.54 -11.75
N ARG A 376 24.96 -12.72 -11.36
CA ARG A 376 25.11 -13.89 -12.24
C ARG A 376 23.79 -14.56 -12.60
N ARG A 377 22.69 -14.21 -11.92
CA ARG A 377 21.37 -14.86 -12.03
C ARG A 377 21.42 -16.37 -11.75
N GLU A 378 22.39 -16.80 -10.96
CA GLU A 378 22.54 -18.21 -10.57
C GLU A 378 21.50 -18.53 -9.49
N ARG A 379 20.64 -19.54 -9.72
CA ARG A 379 19.69 -19.99 -8.70
C ARG A 379 20.45 -20.67 -7.55
N LYS A 380 20.31 -20.16 -6.34
CA LYS A 380 20.91 -20.73 -5.12
C LYS A 380 19.94 -20.70 -3.95
N ASP A 381 19.97 -21.77 -3.17
CA ASP A 381 19.21 -21.88 -1.93
C ASP A 381 20.18 -21.72 -0.75
N VAL A 382 19.85 -20.81 0.16
CA VAL A 382 20.64 -20.45 1.34
C VAL A 382 19.88 -20.89 2.58
N ASN A 383 20.32 -21.98 3.21
CA ASN A 383 19.77 -22.39 4.50
C ASN A 383 20.43 -21.56 5.60
N LEU A 384 19.62 -20.88 6.41
CA LEU A 384 20.11 -20.06 7.51
C LEU A 384 20.56 -20.97 8.66
N VAL A 385 21.77 -20.73 9.18
CA VAL A 385 22.29 -21.46 10.35
C VAL A 385 21.47 -21.14 11.60
N ASP A 386 21.00 -19.91 11.70
CA ASP A 386 20.18 -19.41 12.81
C ASP A 386 18.82 -18.91 12.30
N PRO A 387 17.81 -19.80 12.19
CA PRO A 387 16.48 -19.41 11.77
C PRO A 387 15.93 -18.24 12.60
N VAL A 388 15.35 -17.25 11.95
CA VAL A 388 14.93 -15.99 12.60
C VAL A 388 13.42 -16.02 12.87
N PRO A 389 12.96 -15.84 14.12
CA PRO A 389 11.53 -15.71 14.42
C PRO A 389 10.86 -14.64 13.57
N LEU A 390 9.66 -14.95 13.09
CA LEU A 390 8.86 -14.10 12.23
C LEU A 390 7.42 -14.05 12.73
N THR A 391 6.89 -12.85 12.91
CA THR A 391 5.47 -12.63 13.23
C THR A 391 4.82 -11.72 12.20
N PHE A 392 3.72 -12.17 11.62
CA PHE A 392 2.80 -11.33 10.85
C PHE A 392 1.66 -10.92 11.76
N THR A 393 1.56 -9.63 12.04
CA THR A 393 0.60 -9.06 12.99
C THR A 393 -0.31 -8.04 12.33
N TYR A 394 -1.38 -7.70 13.05
CA TYR A 394 -2.38 -6.73 12.63
C TYR A 394 -2.53 -5.68 13.72
N LEU A 395 -1.67 -4.67 13.68
CA LEU A 395 -1.74 -3.52 14.59
C LEU A 395 -2.06 -2.25 13.80
N THR A 396 -3.27 -1.74 14.01
CA THR A 396 -3.77 -0.50 13.39
C THR A 396 -3.57 0.71 14.30
N ALA A 397 -3.24 0.51 15.58
CA ALA A 397 -2.85 1.58 16.48
C ALA A 397 -1.78 1.10 17.47
N TRP A 398 -0.73 1.89 17.68
CA TRP A 398 0.31 1.60 18.68
C TRP A 398 1.03 2.86 19.14
N ALA A 399 1.67 2.80 20.30
CA ALA A 399 2.52 3.86 20.83
C ALA A 399 3.80 3.22 21.38
N THR A 400 4.95 3.59 20.83
CA THR A 400 6.27 3.25 21.39
C THR A 400 6.81 4.33 22.33
N ASP A 401 6.19 5.51 22.26
CA ASP A 401 6.34 6.66 23.14
C ASP A 401 4.91 7.15 23.42
N PRO A 402 4.52 7.36 24.69
CA PRO A 402 3.15 7.76 25.03
C PRO A 402 2.70 9.08 24.38
N THR A 403 3.64 9.93 23.97
CA THR A 403 3.38 11.21 23.31
C THR A 403 3.16 11.08 21.80
N VAL A 404 3.48 9.93 21.21
CA VAL A 404 3.38 9.67 19.77
C VAL A 404 2.58 8.42 19.49
N VAL A 405 1.27 8.60 19.34
CA VAL A 405 0.35 7.54 18.95
C VAL A 405 0.29 7.41 17.43
N GLN A 406 0.61 6.21 16.95
CA GLN A 406 0.53 5.81 15.56
C GLN A 406 -0.86 5.22 15.28
N PHE A 407 -1.43 5.56 14.13
CA PHE A 407 -2.64 4.96 13.59
C PHE A 407 -2.43 4.53 12.15
N ARG A 408 -3.10 3.47 11.73
CA ARG A 408 -3.15 3.00 10.35
C ARG A 408 -4.59 2.69 10.00
N ASP A 409 -4.83 2.63 8.70
CA ASP A 409 -6.09 2.22 8.12
C ASP A 409 -6.43 0.77 8.53
N ASP A 410 -7.68 0.51 8.89
CA ASP A 410 -8.20 -0.82 9.21
C ASP A 410 -8.61 -1.57 7.93
N ILE A 411 -7.61 -1.88 7.12
CA ILE A 411 -7.73 -2.34 5.73
C ILE A 411 -8.52 -3.65 5.56
N TYR A 412 -8.56 -4.48 6.61
CA TYR A 412 -9.28 -5.75 6.65
C TYR A 412 -10.46 -5.72 7.64
N ARG A 413 -10.84 -4.53 8.13
CA ARG A 413 -12.00 -4.28 8.99
C ARG A 413 -12.04 -5.14 10.25
N ARG A 414 -10.89 -5.27 10.93
CA ARG A 414 -10.73 -6.13 12.11
C ARG A 414 -10.90 -5.38 13.43
N ASP A 415 -11.04 -4.06 13.41
CA ASP A 415 -11.20 -3.21 14.60
C ASP A 415 -12.66 -2.93 14.95
N GLY A 416 -13.61 -3.37 14.10
CA GLY A 416 -15.04 -3.30 14.39
C GLY A 416 -15.71 -1.94 14.13
N SER A 417 -15.06 -1.03 13.40
CA SER A 417 -15.64 0.25 12.99
C SER A 417 -15.31 0.59 11.53
N GLU A 418 -16.34 0.82 10.72
CA GLU A 418 -16.22 1.23 9.31
C GLU A 418 -15.52 2.61 9.16
N GLN A 419 -15.55 3.45 10.20
CA GLN A 419 -14.86 4.75 10.19
C GLN A 419 -13.33 4.61 10.18
N LEU A 420 -12.81 3.44 10.54
CA LEU A 420 -11.38 3.12 10.52
C LEU A 420 -10.92 2.59 9.15
N ALA A 421 -11.84 2.16 8.29
CA ALA A 421 -11.57 1.67 6.94
C ALA A 421 -11.58 2.84 5.92
N MET A 422 -10.42 3.43 5.72
CA MET A 422 -10.17 4.53 4.79
C MET A 422 -9.93 4.06 3.36
N SER A 423 -9.58 2.80 3.15
CA SER A 423 -9.13 2.25 1.86
C SER A 423 -10.17 2.28 0.74
N ASP A 424 -11.44 2.41 1.08
CA ASP A 424 -12.53 2.50 0.11
C ASP A 424 -12.64 3.88 -0.57
N VAL A 425 -11.83 4.84 -0.12
CA VAL A 425 -11.68 6.15 -0.75
C VAL A 425 -10.75 6.01 -1.95
N ARG A 426 -11.25 6.31 -3.15
CA ARG A 426 -10.45 6.28 -4.39
C ARG A 426 -9.35 7.34 -4.30
N PRO A 427 -8.06 6.98 -4.42
CA PRO A 427 -7.01 7.98 -4.42
C PRO A 427 -7.13 8.88 -5.66
N VAL A 428 -7.39 10.17 -5.45
CA VAL A 428 -7.13 11.19 -6.48
C VAL A 428 -5.68 11.60 -6.35
N ALA A 429 -4.85 11.25 -7.32
CA ALA A 429 -3.46 11.70 -7.35
C ALA A 429 -3.43 13.24 -7.45
N TYR A 430 -2.81 13.92 -6.48
CA TYR A 430 -2.54 15.34 -6.58
C TYR A 430 -1.58 15.60 -7.75
N GLN A 431 -2.07 16.25 -8.80
CA GLN A 431 -1.29 16.78 -9.91
C GLN A 431 -0.86 18.22 -9.56
N PRO A 432 0.43 18.53 -9.44
CA PRO A 432 0.88 19.91 -9.24
C PRO A 432 0.53 20.74 -10.48
N GLY A 433 -0.49 21.60 -10.39
CA GLY A 433 -0.81 22.58 -11.43
C GLY A 433 -2.28 22.69 -11.85
N GLU A 434 -3.17 21.83 -11.36
CA GLU A 434 -4.59 21.93 -11.72
C GLU A 434 -5.29 23.01 -10.88
N GLN A 435 -5.59 24.15 -11.49
CA GLN A 435 -6.52 25.12 -10.91
C GLN A 435 -7.91 24.47 -10.88
N VAL A 436 -8.45 24.30 -9.68
CA VAL A 436 -9.80 23.78 -9.49
C VAL A 436 -10.78 24.75 -10.14
N ALA A 437 -11.45 24.30 -11.20
CA ALA A 437 -12.53 25.06 -11.82
C ALA A 437 -13.66 25.22 -10.80
N THR A 438 -13.83 26.44 -10.29
CA THR A 438 -14.96 26.84 -9.45
C THR A 438 -16.22 26.90 -10.30
N GLY A 439 -16.95 25.79 -10.39
CA GLY A 439 -18.30 25.75 -10.93
C GLY A 439 -19.31 26.11 -9.85
N ILE A 440 -19.48 27.40 -9.56
CA ILE A 440 -20.69 27.91 -8.91
C ILE A 440 -21.54 28.52 -10.01
N SER A 441 -22.69 27.91 -10.28
CA SER A 441 -23.77 28.54 -11.06
C SER A 441 -24.78 29.05 -10.05
N TYR A 442 -25.14 30.34 -10.17
CA TYR A 442 -26.13 31.04 -9.37
C TYR A 442 -27.52 30.40 -9.40
#